data_AF-A0A2G8JHL2-F1
#
_entry.id   AF-A0A2G8JHL2-F1
#
_cell.length_a   1.000
_cell.length_b   1.000
_cell.length_c   1.000
_cell.angle_alpha   90.00
_cell.angle_beta   90.00
_cell.angle_gamma   90.00
#
_symmetry.space_group_name_H-M   'P 1'
#
loop_
_entity.id
_entity.type
_entity.pdbx_description
1 polymer ?
#
loop_
_entity_poly.entity_id
_entity_poly.type
_entity_poly.pdbx_seq_one_letter_code
_entity_poly.pdbx_strand_id
1 'polypeptide(L)'
;EACEKIMTRLQPIIENKPTASWEVWVHDAYFQHISLSATGYYATPDLFFDSETNKGRCFNYYCYGAAASEVQIDCLTGDHVVVRTDIVMDEIVLTRLSILV
;
A
#
# COMPACT_ATOMS: atom_id res chain seq x y z
N GLU A 1 6.25 -4.78 10.12
CA GLU A 1 6.86 -4.43 11.42
C GLU A 1 5.93 -4.48 12.64
N ALA A 2 4.90 -3.63 12.78
CA ALA A 2 4.06 -3.64 14.01
C ALA A 2 3.36 -5.00 14.23
N CYS A 3 2.74 -5.55 13.18
CA CYS A 3 2.11 -6.87 13.24
C CYS A 3 3.12 -7.97 13.55
N GLU A 4 4.31 -7.94 12.94
CA GLU A 4 5.38 -8.91 13.23
C GLU A 4 5.81 -8.85 14.69
N LYS A 5 5.97 -7.66 15.28
CA LYS A 5 6.28 -7.50 16.71
C LYS A 5 5.22 -8.15 17.59
N ILE A 6 3.94 -8.01 17.26
CA ILE A 6 2.84 -8.66 17.98
C ILE A 6 2.89 -10.18 17.79
N MET A 7 3.09 -10.66 16.55
CA MET A 7 3.16 -12.08 16.24
C MET A 7 4.32 -12.77 16.97
N THR A 8 5.51 -12.16 17.01
CA THR A 8 6.65 -12.69 17.76
C THR A 8 6.35 -12.83 19.25
N ARG A 9 5.56 -11.92 19.83
CA ARG A 9 5.15 -12.00 21.25
C ARG A 9 4.10 -13.10 21.49
N LEU A 10 3.21 -13.33 20.52
CA LEU A 10 2.16 -14.34 20.59
C LEU A 10 2.67 -15.75 20.26
N GLN A 11 3.78 -15.87 19.54
CA GLN A 11 4.40 -17.13 19.13
C GLN A 11 4.44 -18.22 20.23
N PRO A 12 4.93 -17.96 21.46
CA PRO A 12 4.95 -18.99 22.52
C PRO A 12 3.55 -19.47 22.95
N ILE A 13 2.51 -18.62 22.84
CA ILE A 13 1.13 -19.00 23.16
C ILE A 13 0.54 -19.85 22.04
N ILE A 14 0.84 -19.49 20.79
CA ILE A 14 0.42 -20.24 19.59
C ILE A 14 1.04 -21.63 19.60
N GLU A 15 2.33 -21.76 19.94
CA GLU A 15 3.02 -23.05 20.02
C GLU A 15 2.47 -23.96 21.12
N ASN A 16 2.03 -23.38 22.24
CA ASN A 16 1.40 -24.13 23.32
C ASN A 16 -0.05 -24.58 22.96
N LYS A 17 -0.77 -23.79 22.17
CA LYS A 17 -2.17 -24.05 21.77
C LYS A 17 -2.41 -23.82 20.27
N PRO A 18 -1.85 -24.65 19.37
CA PRO A 18 -1.83 -24.35 17.93
C PRO A 18 -3.20 -24.40 17.24
N THR A 19 -4.18 -25.06 17.84
CA THR A 19 -5.54 -25.22 17.29
C THR A 19 -6.56 -24.25 17.90
N ALA A 20 -6.15 -23.41 18.86
CA ALA A 20 -7.05 -22.45 19.48
C ALA A 20 -7.35 -21.27 18.55
N SER A 21 -8.45 -20.56 18.83
CA SER A 21 -8.82 -19.37 18.06
C SER A 21 -7.96 -18.16 18.44
N TRP A 22 -7.96 -17.14 17.59
CA TRP A 22 -7.24 -15.89 17.81
C TRP A 22 -7.63 -15.24 19.15
N GLU A 23 -8.92 -15.26 19.51
CA GLU A 23 -9.44 -14.70 20.75
C GLU A 23 -8.84 -15.38 21.98
N VAL A 24 -8.65 -16.70 21.92
CA VAL A 24 -8.02 -17.47 23.01
C VAL A 24 -6.55 -17.07 23.16
N TRP A 25 -5.81 -16.91 22.07
CA TRP A 25 -4.41 -16.49 22.14
C TRP A 25 -4.24 -15.07 22.68
N VAL A 26 -5.11 -14.14 22.26
CA VAL A 26 -5.12 -12.75 22.76
C VAL A 26 -5.49 -12.69 24.23
N HIS A 27 -6.49 -13.46 24.65
CA HIS A 27 -6.92 -13.55 26.05
C HIS A 27 -5.81 -14.12 26.93
N ASP A 28 -5.18 -15.23 26.54
CA ASP A 28 -4.07 -15.82 27.26
C ASP A 28 -2.86 -14.88 27.35
N ALA A 29 -2.58 -14.11 26.30
CA ALA A 29 -1.52 -13.10 26.29
C ALA A 29 -1.78 -11.98 27.30
N TYR A 30 -3.04 -11.54 27.43
CA TYR A 30 -3.45 -10.54 28.41
C TYR A 30 -3.20 -11.02 29.85
N PHE A 31 -3.60 -12.25 30.18
CA PHE A 31 -3.38 -12.82 31.52
C PHE A 31 -1.90 -13.09 31.83
N GLN A 32 -1.09 -13.30 30.80
CA GLN A 32 0.37 -13.43 30.93
C GLN A 32 1.09 -12.08 30.92
N HIS A 33 0.36 -10.96 30.95
CA HIS A 33 0.89 -9.59 30.91
C HIS A 33 1.78 -9.30 29.68
N ILE A 34 1.53 -9.98 28.57
CA ILE A 34 2.21 -9.72 27.30
C ILE A 34 1.58 -8.48 26.66
N SER A 35 2.40 -7.49 26.33
CA SER A 35 1.93 -6.26 25.71
C SER A 35 1.42 -6.50 24.28
N LEU A 36 0.15 -6.18 24.03
CA LEU A 36 -0.52 -6.27 22.72
C LEU A 36 -0.50 -4.95 21.93
N SER A 37 0.17 -3.92 22.46
CA SER A 37 0.41 -2.67 21.73
C SER A 37 1.81 -2.66 21.13
N ALA A 38 1.92 -2.32 19.86
CA ALA A 38 3.20 -2.21 19.17
C ALA A 38 3.18 -1.05 18.19
N THR A 39 4.31 -0.35 18.09
CA THR A 39 4.56 0.65 17.06
C THR A 39 5.37 0.02 15.94
N GLY A 40 5.00 0.37 14.70
CA GLY A 40 5.77 0.05 13.50
C GLY A 40 6.25 1.34 12.87
N TYR A 41 7.43 1.31 12.27
CA TYR A 41 8.03 2.43 11.61
C TYR A 41 8.63 1.98 10.28
N TYR A 42 8.50 2.81 9.26
CA TYR A 42 9.11 2.57 7.97
C TYR A 42 9.69 3.87 7.44
N ALA A 43 10.94 3.80 7.00
CA ALA A 43 11.61 4.85 6.27
C ALA A 43 12.14 4.26 4.97
N THR A 44 11.84 4.92 3.86
CA THR A 44 12.33 4.49 2.55
C THR A 44 13.86 4.62 2.52
N PRO A 45 14.59 3.53 2.29
CA PRO A 45 16.04 3.58 2.26
C PRO A 45 16.54 4.31 1.02
N ASP A 46 17.75 4.90 1.15
CA ASP A 46 18.55 5.39 0.03
C ASP A 46 17.84 6.46 -0.83
N LEU A 47 17.08 7.34 -0.18
CA LEU A 47 16.58 8.59 -0.78
C LEU A 47 17.52 9.73 -0.40
N PHE A 48 18.16 10.32 -1.40
CA PHE A 48 19.02 11.48 -1.24
C PHE A 48 19.05 12.25 -2.55
N PHE A 49 18.88 13.58 -2.49
CA PHE A 49 19.02 14.46 -3.64
C PHE A 49 19.76 15.71 -3.23
N ASP A 50 20.78 16.06 -4.01
CA ASP A 50 21.54 17.28 -3.88
C ASP A 50 21.13 18.25 -5.01
N SER A 51 20.51 19.36 -4.62
CA SER A 51 20.04 20.40 -5.55
C SER A 51 21.18 21.22 -6.17
N GLU A 52 22.34 21.31 -5.53
CA GLU A 52 23.49 22.07 -6.06
C GLU A 52 24.16 21.30 -7.20
N THR A 53 24.34 19.99 -7.03
CA THR A 53 24.93 19.13 -8.07
C THR A 53 23.90 18.49 -9.00
N ASN A 54 22.59 18.66 -8.70
CA ASN A 54 21.45 18.06 -9.39
C ASN A 54 21.58 16.53 -9.53
N LYS A 55 22.05 15.87 -8.45
CA LYS A 55 22.34 14.43 -8.42
C LYS A 55 21.73 13.77 -7.20
N GLY A 56 21.43 12.48 -7.36
CA GLY A 56 20.91 11.63 -6.31
C GLY A 56 19.63 10.90 -6.72
N ARG A 57 19.13 10.07 -5.80
CA ARG A 57 17.89 9.31 -5.95
C ARG A 57 16.76 10.04 -5.22
N CYS A 58 15.99 10.81 -5.98
CA CYS A 58 14.85 11.58 -5.44
C CYS A 58 13.63 10.72 -5.13
N PHE A 59 13.44 9.64 -5.89
CA PHE A 59 12.24 8.81 -5.87
C PHE A 59 12.59 7.33 -5.69
N ASN A 60 11.71 6.59 -5.00
CA ASN A 60 11.92 5.18 -4.70
C ASN A 60 11.67 4.28 -5.93
N TYR A 61 10.59 4.58 -6.65
CA TYR A 61 10.14 3.95 -7.90
C TYR A 61 9.31 4.97 -8.68
N TYR A 62 8.97 4.64 -9.93
CA TYR A 62 8.12 5.46 -10.79
C TYR A 62 6.92 4.63 -11.24
N CYS A 63 5.76 5.26 -11.32
CA CYS A 63 4.59 4.68 -11.97
C CYS A 63 4.51 5.23 -13.39
N TYR A 64 4.31 4.34 -14.35
CA TYR A 64 4.12 4.70 -15.76
C TYR A 64 2.67 4.47 -16.16
N GLY A 65 2.23 5.16 -17.20
CA GLY A 65 0.90 4.97 -17.75
C GLY A 65 0.73 5.73 -19.05
N ALA A 66 -0.29 5.35 -19.79
CA ALA A 66 -0.71 5.99 -21.02
C ALA A 66 -2.23 6.10 -21.04
N ALA A 67 -2.74 7.15 -21.67
CA ALA A 67 -4.18 7.34 -21.87
C ALA A 67 -4.45 7.83 -23.29
N ALA A 68 -5.59 7.39 -23.85
CA ALA A 68 -6.11 7.85 -25.12
C ALA A 68 -7.59 8.21 -24.94
N SER A 69 -7.97 9.42 -25.34
CA SER A 69 -9.36 9.89 -25.30
C SER A 69 -9.84 10.26 -26.68
N GLU A 70 -11.04 9.81 -27.01
CA GLU A 70 -11.78 10.18 -28.20
C GLU A 70 -12.85 11.21 -27.83
N VAL A 71 -12.86 12.33 -28.54
CA VAL A 71 -13.81 13.41 -28.32
C VAL A 71 -14.52 13.77 -29.62
N GLN A 72 -15.82 13.99 -29.53
CA GLN A 72 -16.64 14.53 -30.61
C GLN A 72 -16.91 16.00 -30.34
N ILE A 73 -16.64 16.86 -31.32
CA ILE A 73 -16.78 18.32 -31.20
C ILE A 73 -17.87 18.78 -32.16
N ASP A 74 -18.78 19.64 -31.69
CA ASP A 74 -19.72 20.37 -32.51
C ASP A 74 -19.07 21.66 -33.04
N CYS A 75 -18.81 21.69 -34.35
CA CYS A 75 -18.14 22.82 -35.01
C CYS A 75 -18.98 24.11 -35.07
N LEU A 76 -20.30 24.05 -34.85
CA LEU A 76 -21.18 25.22 -34.91
C LEU A 76 -21.36 25.89 -33.55
N THR A 77 -21.41 25.10 -32.48
CA THR A 77 -21.60 25.60 -31.10
C THR A 77 -20.30 25.65 -30.30
N GLY A 78 -19.29 24.87 -30.70
CA GLY A 78 -18.05 24.67 -29.94
C GLY A 78 -18.18 23.68 -28.77
N ASP A 79 -19.34 23.02 -28.63
CA ASP A 79 -19.55 22.01 -27.60
C ASP A 79 -18.77 20.72 -27.89
N HIS A 80 -18.54 19.88 -26.88
CA HIS A 80 -17.88 18.59 -27.07
C HIS A 80 -18.36 17.51 -26.08
N VAL A 81 -18.28 16.26 -26.53
CA VAL A 81 -18.56 15.08 -25.73
C VAL A 81 -17.38 14.14 -25.79
N VAL A 82 -16.95 13.63 -24.64
CA VAL A 82 -15.96 12.54 -24.56
C VAL A 82 -16.68 11.23 -24.88
N VAL A 83 -16.30 10.61 -25.99
CA VAL A 83 -16.91 9.37 -26.48
C VAL A 83 -16.34 8.16 -25.74
N ARG A 84 -15.01 8.16 -25.56
CA ARG A 84 -14.28 7.06 -24.92
C ARG A 84 -12.98 7.56 -24.35
N THR A 85 -12.55 6.94 -23.25
CA THR A 85 -11.18 7.07 -22.73
C THR A 85 -10.68 5.69 -22.35
N ASP A 86 -9.50 5.33 -22.86
CA ASP A 86 -8.76 4.13 -22.48
C ASP A 86 -7.53 4.56 -21.68
N ILE A 87 -7.29 3.91 -20.54
CA ILE A 87 -6.15 4.18 -19.66
C ILE A 87 -5.43 2.85 -19.43
N VAL A 88 -4.11 2.89 -19.56
CA VAL A 88 -3.21 1.79 -19.19
C VAL A 88 -2.26 2.33 -18.13
N MET A 89 -2.17 1.67 -16.99
CA MET A 89 -1.28 2.04 -15.91
C MET A 89 -0.38 0.86 -15.57
N ASP A 90 0.91 1.12 -15.37
CA ASP A 90 1.84 0.17 -14.80
C ASP A 90 1.54 0.05 -13.30
N GLU A 91 0.74 -0.96 -12.96
CA GLU A 91 0.38 -1.26 -11.59
C GLU A 91 1.38 -2.24 -11.00
N ILE A 92 2.27 -1.72 -10.16
CA ILE A 92 3.08 -2.55 -9.28
C ILE A 92 2.15 -3.14 -8.21
N VAL A 93 1.63 -4.33 -8.53
CA VAL A 93 0.91 -5.29 -7.66
C VAL A 93 0.01 -4.60 -6.63
N LEU A 94 -1.13 -4.08 -7.07
CA LEU A 94 -2.18 -3.69 -6.14
C LEU A 94 -2.77 -4.92 -5.46
N THR A 95 -2.82 -4.89 -4.14
CA THR A 95 -3.46 -5.92 -3.32
C THR A 95 -4.99 -5.96 -3.48
N ARG A 96 -5.60 -4.98 -4.16
CA ARG A 96 -7.01 -4.97 -4.60
C ARG A 96 -7.21 -4.17 -5.89
N LEU A 97 -7.59 -4.86 -6.96
CA LEU A 97 -7.90 -4.27 -8.28
C LEU A 97 -9.18 -3.41 -8.28
N SER A 98 -10.12 -3.69 -7.39
CA SER A 98 -11.45 -3.04 -7.33
C SER A 98 -11.46 -1.62 -6.74
N ILE A 99 -10.31 -1.07 -6.37
CA ILE A 99 -10.19 0.33 -5.92
C ILE A 99 -9.90 1.26 -7.11
N LEU A 100 -9.54 0.71 -8.28
CA LEU A 100 -9.17 1.47 -9.47
C LEU A 100 -10.30 1.66 -10.49
N VAL A 101 -11.46 1.04 -10.27
CA VAL A 101 -12.68 1.14 -11.10
C VAL A 101 -13.73 1.92 -10.33
#